data_AF-A0A7C5WPJ6-F1
#
_entry.id   AF-A0A7C5WPJ6-F1
#
_cell.length_a   1.000
_cell.length_b   1.000
_cell.length_c   1.000
_cell.angle_alpha   90.00
_cell.angle_beta   90.00
_cell.angle_gamma   90.00
#
_symmetry.space_group_name_H-M   'P 1'
#
loop_
_entity.id
_entity.type
_entity.pdbx_description
1 polymer ?
#
loop_
_entity_poly.entity_id
_entity_poly.type
_entity_poly.pdbx_seq_one_letter_code
_entity_poly.pdbx_strand_id
1 'polypeptide(L)'
;GDDGAWVILTEPGDFLTVKEAIEAAGIEIADAEITKIPDNTVAITGDDVRKLMNIVDALEDCDDVQKVHHNAEISEEDLAALGG
;
A
#
# COMPACT_ATOMS: atom_id res chain seq x y z
N GLY A 1 -2.20 -14.60 -5.57
CA GLY A 1 -1.18 -14.73 -6.61
C GLY A 1 -1.93 -14.94 -7.90
N ASP A 2 -2.27 -13.85 -8.55
CA ASP A 2 -3.15 -13.82 -9.72
C ASP A 2 -2.65 -12.74 -10.68
N ASP A 3 -2.73 -13.05 -11.97
CA ASP A 3 -2.52 -12.18 -13.14
C ASP A 3 -1.16 -11.52 -13.39
N GLY A 4 -0.26 -12.28 -14.06
CA GLY A 4 0.53 -11.83 -15.23
C GLY A 4 1.49 -10.63 -15.13
N ALA A 5 1.54 -9.90 -14.03
CA ALA A 5 2.27 -8.65 -13.88
C ALA A 5 3.54 -8.85 -13.04
N TRP A 6 4.61 -8.18 -13.46
CA TRP A 6 5.88 -8.16 -12.75
C TRP A 6 5.95 -6.87 -11.93
N VAL A 7 6.03 -7.00 -10.61
CA VAL A 7 6.20 -5.85 -9.72
C VAL A 7 7.70 -5.65 -9.49
N ILE A 8 8.22 -4.50 -9.90
CA ILE A 8 9.63 -4.13 -9.75
C ILE A 8 9.72 -3.03 -8.70
N LEU A 9 10.43 -3.33 -7.61
CA LEU A 9 10.65 -2.42 -6.48
C LEU A 9 12.07 -1.87 -6.54
N THR A 10 12.22 -0.56 -6.42
CA THR A 10 13.51 0.15 -6.52
C THR A 10 13.60 1.22 -5.45
N GLU A 11 14.80 1.66 -5.13
CA GLU A 11 14.97 2.89 -4.35
C GLU A 11 14.40 4.09 -5.14
N PRO A 12 13.84 5.11 -4.47
CA PRO A 12 13.27 6.29 -5.12
C PRO A 12 14.30 7.09 -5.92
N GLY A 13 15.59 6.99 -5.56
CA GLY A 13 16.69 7.59 -6.33
C GLY A 13 16.97 6.88 -7.66
N ASP A 14 16.73 5.57 -7.71
CA ASP A 14 16.98 4.71 -8.88
C ASP A 14 15.74 4.49 -9.75
N PHE A 15 14.57 5.01 -9.33
CA PHE A 15 13.30 4.87 -10.07
C PHE A 15 13.43 5.26 -11.54
N LEU A 16 14.07 6.40 -11.82
CA LEU A 16 14.24 6.89 -13.19
C LEU A 16 15.15 5.95 -14.00
N THR A 17 16.26 5.50 -13.43
CA THR A 17 17.22 4.61 -14.07
C THR A 17 16.61 3.24 -14.38
N VAL A 18 15.80 2.70 -13.46
CA VAL A 18 15.13 1.41 -13.65
C VAL A 18 14.00 1.54 -14.67
N LYS A 19 13.21 2.62 -14.61
CA LYS A 19 12.18 2.92 -15.62
C LYS A 19 12.79 3.01 -17.02
N GLU A 20 13.85 3.78 -17.20
CA GLU A 20 14.54 3.93 -18.48
C GLU A 20 15.15 2.61 -18.96
N ALA A 21 15.70 1.78 -18.07
CA ALA A 21 16.25 0.47 -18.42
C ALA A 21 15.17 -0.52 -18.88
N ILE A 22 13.99 -0.49 -18.25
CA ILE A 22 12.83 -1.32 -18.62
C ILE A 22 12.24 -0.87 -19.96
N GLU A 23 12.08 0.43 -20.16
CA GLU A 23 11.66 0.99 -21.46
C GLU A 23 12.67 0.67 -22.57
N ALA A 24 13.98 0.77 -22.28
CA ALA A 24 15.04 0.41 -23.22
C ALA A 24 15.10 -1.10 -23.53
N ALA A 25 14.64 -1.95 -22.60
CA ALA A 25 14.48 -3.38 -22.81
C ALA A 25 13.22 -3.73 -23.63
N GLY A 26 12.39 -2.74 -23.99
CA GLY A 26 11.17 -2.91 -24.77
C GLY A 26 10.00 -3.49 -23.96
N ILE A 27 10.04 -3.35 -22.63
CA ILE A 27 8.98 -3.79 -21.74
C ILE A 27 8.02 -2.62 -21.51
N GLU A 28 6.75 -2.82 -21.84
CA GLU A 28 5.71 -1.80 -21.65
C GLU A 28 5.34 -1.73 -20.15
N ILE A 29 5.62 -0.60 -19.52
CA ILE A 29 5.31 -0.37 -18.11
C ILE A 29 3.84 0.05 -18.03
N ALA A 30 3.01 -0.81 -17.46
CA ALA A 30 1.58 -0.53 -17.28
C ALA A 30 1.33 0.59 -16.25
N ASP A 31 2.09 0.59 -15.16
CA ASP A 31 2.02 1.59 -14.09
C ASP A 31 3.38 1.74 -13.39
N ALA A 32 3.74 2.97 -13.01
CA ALA A 32 4.97 3.26 -12.27
C ALA A 32 4.82 4.53 -11.43
N GLU A 33 4.75 4.35 -10.11
CA GLU A 33 4.68 5.44 -9.14
C GLU A 33 5.78 5.33 -8.09
N ILE A 34 6.30 6.49 -7.65
CA ILE A 34 7.13 6.56 -6.44
C ILE A 34 6.17 6.65 -5.27
N THR A 35 5.96 5.52 -4.60
CA THR A 35 5.10 5.44 -3.43
C THR A 35 5.88 4.95 -2.22
N LYS A 36 5.45 5.37 -1.04
CA LYS A 36 6.12 4.99 0.20
C LYS A 36 5.60 3.62 0.62
N ILE A 37 6.25 2.57 0.13
CA ILE A 37 5.87 1.20 0.46
C ILE A 37 6.38 0.89 1.87
N PRO A 38 5.50 0.48 2.81
CA PRO A 38 5.92 0.05 4.13
C PRO A 38 6.78 -1.22 4.03
N ASP A 39 8.01 -1.16 4.55
CA ASP A 39 9.01 -2.25 4.51
C ASP A 39 8.55 -3.54 5.22
N ASN A 40 7.51 -3.44 6.05
CA ASN A 40 6.94 -4.56 6.81
C ASN A 40 5.43 -4.37 6.93
N THR A 41 4.66 -5.12 6.15
CA THR A 41 3.21 -5.17 6.28
C THR A 41 2.81 -6.15 7.37
N VAL A 42 1.92 -5.73 8.27
CA VAL A 42 1.36 -6.61 9.30
C VAL A 42 -0.03 -7.00 8.86
N ALA A 43 -0.19 -8.26 8.43
CA ALA A 43 -1.50 -8.82 8.15
C ALA A 43 -2.32 -8.84 9.44
N ILE A 44 -3.44 -8.12 9.44
CA ILE A 44 -4.41 -8.10 10.53
C ILE A 44 -5.76 -8.59 10.01
N THR A 45 -6.48 -9.34 10.84
CA THR A 45 -7.73 -10.01 10.46
C THR A 45 -8.79 -9.85 11.55
N GLY A 46 -10.07 -9.84 11.19
CA GLY A 46 -11.19 -9.88 12.12
C GLY A 46 -11.23 -8.70 13.12
N ASP A 47 -11.13 -9.03 14.41
CA ASP A 47 -11.31 -8.07 15.52
C ASP A 47 -10.20 -7.00 15.58
N ASP A 48 -8.99 -7.34 15.15
CA ASP A 48 -7.87 -6.40 15.12
C ASP A 48 -8.03 -5.32 14.05
N VAL A 49 -8.71 -5.64 12.94
CA VAL A 49 -9.06 -4.65 11.90
C VAL A 49 -10.05 -3.62 12.44
N ARG A 50 -11.07 -4.06 13.18
CA ARG A 50 -12.01 -3.16 13.87
C ARG A 50 -11.29 -2.23 14.84
N LYS A 51 -10.36 -2.76 15.63
CA LYS A 51 -9.59 -1.94 16.59
C LYS A 51 -8.71 -0.92 15.87
N LEU A 52 -8.01 -1.32 14.81
CA LEU A 52 -7.19 -0.40 14.04
C LEU A 52 -8.06 0.70 13.43
N MET A 53 -9.18 0.36 12.78
CA MET A 53 -10.07 1.33 12.17
C MET A 53 -10.63 2.33 13.19
N ASN A 54 -11.04 1.87 14.38
CA ASN A 54 -11.47 2.78 15.45
C ASN A 54 -10.37 3.73 15.92
N ILE A 55 -9.11 3.27 15.93
CA ILE A 55 -7.96 4.11 16.27
C ILE A 55 -7.68 5.13 15.15
N VAL A 56 -7.76 4.70 13.89
CA VAL A 56 -7.58 5.58 12.73
C VAL A 56 -8.67 6.65 12.72
N ASP A 57 -9.94 6.28 12.87
CA ASP A 57 -11.08 7.18 12.92
C ASP A 57 -10.96 8.22 14.05
N ALA A 58 -10.58 7.76 15.27
CA ALA A 58 -10.36 8.66 16.40
C ALA A 58 -9.15 9.61 16.21
N LEU A 59 -8.15 9.19 15.42
CA LEU A 59 -7.02 10.05 15.07
C LEU A 59 -7.40 11.04 13.96
N GLU A 60 -8.25 10.65 13.01
CA GLU A 60 -8.75 11.54 11.95
C GLU A 60 -9.75 12.59 12.47
N ASP A 61 -10.52 12.28 13.51
CA ASP A 61 -11.42 13.24 14.19
C ASP A 61 -10.66 14.33 14.97
N CYS A 62 -9.35 14.16 15.16
CA CYS A 62 -8.52 15.10 15.89
C CYS A 62 -8.02 16.22 14.97
N ASP A 63 -8.49 17.47 15.18
CA ASP A 63 -8.12 18.65 14.38
C ASP A 63 -6.60 18.90 14.23
N ASP A 64 -5.78 18.40 15.17
CA ASP A 64 -4.31 18.51 15.16
C ASP A 64 -3.61 17.44 14.29
N VAL A 65 -4.33 16.41 13.84
CA VAL A 65 -3.78 15.30 13.05
C VAL A 65 -3.98 15.59 11.56
N GLN A 66 -2.88 15.63 10.80
CA GLN A 66 -2.91 15.99 9.38
C GLN A 66 -2.95 14.78 8.44
N LYS A 67 -2.31 13.66 8.82
CA LYS A 67 -2.29 12.40 8.06
C LYS A 67 -2.03 11.22 8.99
N VAL A 68 -2.81 10.15 8.84
CA VAL A 68 -2.60 8.86 9.51
C VAL A 68 -1.98 7.88 8.52
N HIS A 69 -0.88 7.23 8.91
CA HIS A 69 -0.23 6.19 8.11
C HIS A 69 -0.14 4.92 8.96
N HIS A 70 -0.61 3.79 8.42
CA HIS A 70 -0.47 2.47 9.04
C HIS A 70 0.17 1.49 8.05
N ASN A 71 0.92 0.53 8.59
CA ASN A 71 1.49 -0.59 7.84
C ASN A 71 0.63 -1.86 7.94
N ALA A 72 -0.61 -1.72 8.41
CA ALA A 72 -1.56 -2.82 8.49
C ALA A 72 -2.01 -3.23 7.08
N GLU A 73 -1.92 -4.52 6.80
CA GLU A 73 -2.42 -5.15 5.59
C GLU A 73 -3.73 -5.85 5.93
N ILE A 74 -4.79 -5.41 5.28
CA ILE A 74 -6.16 -5.83 5.55
C ILE A 74 -6.67 -6.53 4.30
N SER A 75 -7.14 -7.77 4.46
CA SER A 75 -7.71 -8.52 3.33
C SER A 75 -9.03 -7.91 2.89
N GLU A 76 -9.35 -7.98 1.60
CA GLU A 76 -10.63 -7.48 1.04
C GLU A 76 -11.85 -8.11 1.74
N GLU A 77 -11.75 -9.37 2.18
CA GLU A 77 -12.78 -10.06 2.96
C GLU A 77 -13.02 -9.41 4.33
N ASP A 78 -11.95 -9.03 5.04
CA ASP A 78 -12.03 -8.35 6.34
C ASP A 78 -12.55 -6.92 6.20
N LEU A 79 -12.17 -6.22 5.13
CA LEU A 79 -12.69 -4.89 4.81
C LEU A 79 -14.19 -4.93 4.48
N ALA A 80 -14.62 -5.95 3.73
CA ALA A 80 -16.03 -6.18 3.43
C ALA A 80 -16.85 -6.54 4.68
N ALA A 81 -16.26 -7.26 5.64
CA ALA A 81 -16.90 -7.60 6.91
C ALA A 81 -17.08 -6.42 7.88
N LEU A 82 -16.39 -5.29 7.63
CA LEU A 82 -16.54 -4.04 8.39
C LEU A 82 -17.67 -3.15 7.85
N GLY A 83 -17.96 -3.23 6.56
CA GLY A 83 -18.98 -2.41 5.88
C GLY A 83 -20.39 -3.00 5.90
N GLY A 84 -20.62 -4.10 6.64
CA GLY A 84 -21.90 -4.80 6.76
C GLY A 84 -22.63 -4.53 8.08
#